data_AF-A0A533WE09-F1
#
_entry.id   AF-A0A533WE09-F1
#
_cell.length_a   1.000
_cell.length_b   1.000
_cell.length_c   1.000
_cell.angle_alpha   90.00
_cell.angle_beta   90.00
_cell.angle_gamma   90.00
#
_symmetry.space_group_name_H-M   'P 1'
#
loop_
_entity.id
_entity.type
_entity.pdbx_description
1 polymer ?
#
loop_
_entity_poly.entity_id
_entity_poly.type
_entity_poly.pdbx_seq_one_letter_code
_entity_poly.pdbx_strand_id
1 'polypeptide(L)'
;MIQIIPVRISVGIKPHDALDVIILEAAGQEIQNGDVLVVAHKIVSKAEGRIVGLANVKPSSKAAKMAKEHGKDPRVMELILRESVQILREKDGIIVSETKHGLVCANAGIDQSN
;
A
#
# COMPACT_ATOMS: atom_id res chain seq x y z
N MET A 1 9.49 -28.40 -13.13
CA MET A 1 9.07 -28.40 -11.70
C MET A 1 9.12 -26.96 -11.24
N ILE A 2 8.08 -26.44 -10.58
CA ILE A 2 8.06 -25.06 -10.07
C ILE A 2 8.58 -25.07 -8.63
N GLN A 3 9.42 -24.10 -8.27
CA GLN A 3 9.88 -23.86 -6.90
C GLN A 3 9.43 -22.48 -6.43
N ILE A 4 9.12 -22.36 -5.14
CA ILE A 4 8.79 -21.09 -4.49
C ILE A 4 9.77 -20.92 -3.33
N ILE A 5 10.63 -19.92 -3.42
CA ILE A 5 11.72 -19.70 -2.48
C ILE A 5 11.47 -18.36 -1.76
N PRO A 6 11.38 -18.34 -0.42
CA PRO A 6 11.17 -17.11 0.32
C PRO A 6 12.46 -16.27 0.38
N VAL A 7 12.36 -15.00 0.00
CA VAL A 7 13.43 -14.01 0.20
C VAL A 7 13.24 -13.35 1.57
N ARG A 8 14.17 -13.59 2.50
CA ARG A 8 14.05 -13.12 3.90
C ARG A 8 14.84 -11.83 4.11
N ILE A 9 14.14 -10.71 4.16
CA ILE A 9 14.72 -9.41 4.53
C ILE A 9 14.63 -9.25 6.04
N SER A 10 15.77 -9.12 6.72
CA SER A 10 15.88 -9.02 8.19
C SER A 10 15.80 -7.57 8.71
N VAL A 11 15.91 -6.58 7.83
CA VAL A 11 15.89 -5.15 8.16
C VAL A 11 14.55 -4.53 7.77
N GLY A 12 14.10 -3.55 8.56
CA GLY A 12 12.93 -2.75 8.20
C GLY A 12 13.26 -1.79 7.06
N ILE A 13 12.42 -1.79 6.02
CA ILE A 13 12.56 -0.88 4.87
C ILE A 13 12.23 0.56 5.26
N LYS A 14 13.11 1.47 4.90
CA LYS A 14 13.02 2.92 5.13
C LYS A 14 12.75 3.66 3.82
N PRO A 15 12.26 4.91 3.90
CA PRO A 15 12.19 5.79 2.75
C PRO A 15 13.55 5.91 2.05
N HIS A 16 13.53 5.76 0.73
CA HIS A 16 14.67 5.86 -0.19
C HIS A 16 15.69 4.72 -0.13
N ASP A 17 15.36 3.60 0.53
CA ASP A 17 16.15 2.39 0.44
C ASP A 17 16.20 1.85 -1.00
N ALA A 18 17.37 1.37 -1.43
CA ALA A 18 17.57 0.68 -2.70
C ALA A 18 17.00 -0.75 -2.61
N LEU A 19 15.69 -0.87 -2.84
CA LEU A 19 14.93 -2.09 -2.60
C LEU A 19 15.41 -3.27 -3.48
N ASP A 20 15.84 -2.99 -4.70
CA ASP A 20 16.45 -3.96 -5.61
C ASP A 20 17.72 -4.58 -5.01
N VAL A 21 18.64 -3.76 -4.51
CA VAL A 21 19.88 -4.23 -3.86
C VAL A 21 19.55 -5.07 -2.63
N ILE A 22 18.65 -4.60 -1.77
CA ILE A 22 18.24 -5.32 -0.56
C ILE A 22 17.64 -6.69 -0.88
N ILE A 23 16.79 -6.76 -1.91
CA ILE A 23 16.18 -8.03 -2.33
C ILE A 23 17.23 -8.98 -2.90
N LEU A 24 18.13 -8.49 -3.76
CA LEU A 24 19.17 -9.31 -4.38
C LEU A 24 20.15 -9.87 -3.35
N GLU A 25 20.56 -9.05 -2.38
CA GLU A 25 21.40 -9.51 -1.28
C GLU A 25 20.68 -10.54 -0.40
N ALA A 26 19.40 -10.32 -0.10
CA ALA A 26 18.59 -11.22 0.72
C ALA A 26 18.24 -12.54 0.01
N ALA A 27 18.22 -12.57 -1.32
CA ALA A 27 17.94 -13.79 -2.07
C ALA A 27 19.05 -14.83 -1.86
N GLY A 28 20.30 -14.39 -1.67
CA GLY A 28 21.44 -15.26 -1.33
C GLY A 28 21.81 -16.31 -2.38
N GLN A 29 21.09 -16.36 -3.50
CA GLN A 29 21.27 -17.25 -4.64
C GLN A 29 21.14 -16.44 -5.92
N GLU A 30 21.77 -16.91 -6.99
CA GLU A 30 21.69 -16.27 -8.29
C GLU A 30 20.27 -16.41 -8.86
N ILE A 31 19.60 -15.29 -9.10
CA ILE A 31 18.31 -15.25 -9.81
C ILE A 31 18.57 -15.63 -11.26
N GLN A 32 17.84 -16.62 -11.75
CA GLN A 32 18.05 -17.17 -13.08
C GLN A 32 17.12 -16.51 -14.10
N ASN A 33 17.52 -16.56 -15.38
CA ASN A 33 16.66 -16.12 -16.47
C ASN A 33 15.35 -16.92 -16.47
N GLY A 34 14.22 -16.22 -16.40
CA GLY A 34 12.89 -16.81 -16.34
C GLY A 34 12.31 -16.90 -14.93
N ASP A 35 13.09 -16.58 -13.89
CA ASP A 35 12.56 -16.47 -12.53
C ASP A 35 11.60 -15.28 -12.40
N VAL A 36 10.64 -15.42 -11.49
CA VAL A 36 9.65 -14.37 -11.19
C VAL A 36 9.85 -13.90 -9.75
N LEU A 37 10.24 -12.64 -9.59
CA LEU A 37 10.30 -11.99 -8.29
C LEU A 37 8.92 -11.44 -7.92
N VAL A 38 8.37 -11.90 -6.79
CA VAL A 38 7.09 -11.42 -6.27
C VAL A 38 7.35 -10.54 -5.05
N VAL A 39 6.96 -9.28 -5.14
CA VAL A 39 7.17 -8.28 -4.07
C VAL A 39 5.82 -7.75 -3.59
N ALA A 40 5.60 -7.73 -2.28
CA ALA A 40 4.42 -7.10 -1.70
C ALA A 40 4.52 -5.57 -1.83
N HIS A 41 3.41 -4.92 -2.20
CA HIS A 41 3.37 -3.46 -2.42
C HIS A 41 3.90 -2.65 -1.23
N LYS A 42 3.78 -3.16 0.00
CA LYS A 42 4.14 -2.45 1.23
C LYS A 42 5.60 -2.02 1.29
N ILE A 43 6.52 -2.93 0.98
CA ILE A 43 7.95 -2.59 1.04
C ILE A 43 8.33 -1.62 -0.08
N VAL A 44 7.64 -1.70 -1.23
CA VAL A 44 7.74 -0.72 -2.31
C VAL A 44 7.27 0.64 -1.83
N SER A 45 6.07 0.72 -1.21
CA SER A 45 5.53 1.96 -0.64
C SER A 45 6.42 2.58 0.43
N LYS A 46 7.07 1.77 1.28
CA LYS A 46 8.03 2.27 2.28
C LYS A 46 9.27 2.86 1.61
N ALA A 47 9.88 2.16 0.66
CA ALA A 47 11.03 2.64 -0.10
C ALA A 47 10.72 3.92 -0.90
N GLU A 48 9.52 4.03 -1.45
CA GLU A 48 9.06 5.23 -2.17
C GLU A 48 8.65 6.40 -1.26
N GLY A 49 8.79 6.27 0.07
CA GLY A 49 8.45 7.33 1.01
C GLY A 49 6.95 7.61 1.13
N ARG A 50 6.09 6.62 0.85
CA ARG A 50 4.62 6.76 0.86
C ARG A 50 3.99 6.61 2.25
N ILE A 51 4.80 6.71 3.32
CA ILE A 51 4.32 6.67 4.70
C ILE A 51 3.76 8.03 5.09
N VAL A 52 2.52 8.06 5.60
CA VAL A 52 1.87 9.29 6.04
C VAL A 52 1.53 9.22 7.52
N GLY A 53 2.05 10.18 8.29
CA GLY A 53 1.63 10.36 9.69
C GLY A 53 0.21 10.89 9.76
N LEU A 54 -0.72 10.12 10.35
CA LEU A 54 -2.14 10.51 10.43
C LEU A 54 -2.36 11.86 11.13
N ALA A 55 -1.53 12.21 12.11
CA ALA A 55 -1.60 13.51 12.79
C ALA A 55 -1.44 14.71 11.83
N ASN A 56 -0.79 14.52 10.68
CA ASN A 56 -0.54 15.56 9.70
C ASN A 56 -1.65 15.66 8.63
N VAL A 57 -2.68 14.82 8.71
CA VAL A 57 -3.76 14.80 7.73
C VAL A 57 -4.92 15.67 8.22
N LYS A 58 -5.24 16.72 7.45
CA LYS A 58 -6.46 17.52 7.63
C LYS A 58 -7.57 16.96 6.73
N PRO A 59 -8.65 16.39 7.27
CA PRO A 59 -9.76 15.88 6.48
C PRO A 59 -10.55 16.99 5.79
N SER A 60 -10.97 16.75 4.55
CA SER A 60 -11.98 17.56 3.86
C SER A 60 -13.38 17.35 4.45
N SER A 61 -14.31 18.26 4.16
CA SER A 61 -15.72 18.11 4.56
C SER A 61 -16.34 16.83 3.97
N LYS A 62 -15.99 16.49 2.73
CA LYS A 62 -16.38 15.23 2.07
C LYS A 62 -15.87 14.02 2.84
N ALA A 63 -14.57 13.99 3.16
CA ALA A 63 -13.97 12.91 3.92
C ALA A 63 -14.61 12.75 5.31
N ALA A 64 -14.85 13.86 6.02
CA ALA A 64 -15.49 13.85 7.33
C ALA A 64 -16.92 13.28 7.30
N LYS A 65 -17.72 13.67 6.30
CA LYS A 65 -19.07 13.15 6.12
C LYS A 65 -19.07 11.64 5.85
N MET A 66 -18.31 11.19 4.86
CA MET A 66 -18.23 9.77 4.49
C MET A 66 -17.67 8.91 5.63
N ALA A 67 -16.68 9.42 6.35
CA ALA A 67 -16.09 8.72 7.50
C ALA A 67 -17.12 8.50 8.62
N LYS A 68 -17.98 9.50 8.89
CA LYS A 68 -19.08 9.37 9.85
C LYS A 68 -20.11 8.34 9.39
N GLU A 69 -20.48 8.36 8.10
CA GLU A 69 -21.46 7.42 7.52
C GLU A 69 -20.96 5.97 7.52
N HIS A 70 -19.66 5.77 7.36
CA HIS A 70 -19.04 4.45 7.23
C HIS A 70 -18.16 4.03 8.42
N GLY A 71 -18.24 4.72 9.56
CA GLY A 71 -17.53 4.35 10.78
C GLY A 71 -16.00 4.28 10.63
N LYS A 72 -15.40 5.20 9.86
CA LYS A 72 -13.95 5.29 9.66
C LYS A 72 -13.36 6.54 10.32
N ASP A 73 -12.04 6.53 10.49
CA ASP A 73 -11.30 7.76 10.81
C ASP A 73 -11.36 8.73 9.60
N PRO A 74 -11.77 10.00 9.79
CA PRO A 74 -11.87 10.96 8.70
C PRO A 74 -10.53 11.25 8.01
N ARG A 75 -9.40 11.08 8.70
CA ARG A 75 -8.05 11.22 8.15
C ARG A 75 -7.70 10.07 7.23
N VAL A 76 -8.15 8.87 7.56
CA VAL A 76 -7.99 7.70 6.69
C VAL A 76 -8.87 7.84 5.46
N MET A 77 -10.14 8.24 5.64
CA MET A 77 -11.04 8.49 4.52
C MET A 77 -10.48 9.55 3.56
N GLU A 78 -9.86 10.60 4.10
CA GLU A 78 -9.18 11.62 3.30
C GLU A 78 -8.04 11.02 2.45
N LEU A 79 -7.21 10.13 3.01
CA LEU A 79 -6.15 9.46 2.24
C LEU A 79 -6.72 8.53 1.16
N ILE A 80 -7.78 7.79 1.46
CA ILE A 80 -8.49 6.96 0.47
C ILE A 80 -8.96 7.82 -0.69
N LEU A 81 -9.63 8.94 -0.39
CA LEU A 81 -10.15 9.85 -1.42
C LEU A 81 -9.02 10.48 -2.25
N ARG A 82 -7.88 10.82 -1.63
CA ARG A 82 -6.71 11.37 -2.34
C ARG A 82 -6.09 10.39 -3.33
N GLU A 83 -6.06 9.11 -3.00
CA GLU A 83 -5.47 8.06 -3.85
C GLU A 83 -6.47 7.39 -4.79
N SER A 84 -7.75 7.75 -4.70
CA SER A 84 -8.81 7.25 -5.57
C SER A 84 -9.07 8.19 -6.74
N VAL A 85 -9.32 7.62 -7.92
CA VAL A 85 -9.99 8.30 -9.04
C VAL A 85 -11.49 8.39 -8.74
N GLN A 86 -12.09 7.29 -8.30
CA GLN A 86 -13.50 7.21 -7.94
C GLN A 86 -13.77 6.16 -6.88
N ILE A 87 -14.85 6.36 -6.12
CA ILE A 87 -15.41 5.35 -5.22
C ILE A 87 -16.43 4.55 -6.01
N LEU A 88 -16.22 3.24 -6.10
CA LEU A 88 -17.08 2.32 -6.85
C LEU A 88 -18.16 1.70 -5.96
N ARG A 89 -17.85 1.49 -4.68
CA ARG A 89 -18.79 0.94 -3.70
C ARG A 89 -18.43 1.39 -2.30
N GLU A 90 -19.44 1.77 -1.54
CA GLU A 90 -19.33 2.08 -0.11
C GLU A 90 -20.49 1.45 0.64
N LYS A 91 -20.19 0.56 1.60
CA LYS A 91 -21.21 -0.13 2.41
C LYS A 91 -20.59 -0.67 3.69
N ASP A 92 -21.24 -0.44 4.83
CA ASP A 92 -20.88 -1.04 6.13
C ASP A 92 -19.38 -0.93 6.48
N GLY A 93 -18.77 0.24 6.22
CA GLY A 93 -17.35 0.47 6.46
C GLY A 93 -16.39 -0.10 5.41
N ILE A 94 -16.88 -0.76 4.37
CA ILE A 94 -16.11 -1.20 3.21
C ILE A 94 -16.16 -0.10 2.16
N ILE A 95 -14.99 0.36 1.72
CA ILE A 95 -14.83 1.32 0.63
C ILE A 95 -14.04 0.63 -0.47
N VAL A 96 -14.64 0.43 -1.64
CA VAL A 96 -13.98 -0.07 -2.85
C VAL A 96 -13.80 1.10 -3.80
N SER A 97 -12.57 1.31 -4.23
CA SER A 97 -12.22 2.42 -5.11
C SER A 97 -11.28 1.98 -6.22
N GLU A 98 -11.31 2.77 -7.29
CA GLU A 98 -10.28 2.72 -8.33
C GLU A 98 -9.15 3.66 -7.92
N THR A 99 -7.93 3.14 -7.81
CA THR A 99 -6.73 3.92 -7.51
C THR A 99 -6.29 4.73 -8.72
N LYS A 100 -5.42 5.74 -8.53
CA LYS A 100 -4.74 6.44 -9.63
C LYS A 100 -3.90 5.53 -10.55
N HIS A 101 -3.55 4.33 -10.10
CA HIS A 101 -2.85 3.33 -10.88
C HIS A 101 -3.79 2.41 -11.69
N GLY A 102 -5.10 2.61 -11.60
CA GLY A 102 -6.12 1.78 -12.28
C GLY A 102 -6.47 0.47 -11.55
N LEU A 103 -5.95 0.24 -10.34
CA LEU A 103 -6.31 -0.91 -9.53
C LEU A 103 -7.65 -0.68 -8.83
N VAL A 104 -8.56 -1.66 -8.90
CA VAL A 104 -9.78 -1.69 -8.10
C VAL A 104 -9.52 -2.48 -6.83
N CYS A 105 -9.55 -1.81 -5.68
CA CYS A 105 -9.25 -2.43 -4.40
C CYS A 105 -9.95 -1.73 -3.23
N ALA A 106 -9.87 -2.36 -2.05
CA ALA A 106 -10.38 -1.75 -0.84
C ALA A 106 -9.50 -0.54 -0.42
N ASN A 107 -10.14 0.54 0.04
CA ASN A 107 -9.49 1.71 0.62
C ASN A 107 -8.36 2.31 -0.23
N ALA A 108 -8.46 2.24 -1.57
CA ALA A 108 -7.41 2.70 -2.48
C ALA A 108 -6.02 2.07 -2.24
N GLY A 109 -5.95 0.89 -1.61
CA GLY A 109 -4.69 0.26 -1.23
C GLY A 109 -4.00 0.90 -0.02
N ILE A 110 -4.64 1.84 0.68
CA ILE A 110 -4.13 2.38 1.94
C ILE A 110 -4.17 1.29 3.01
N ASP A 111 -3.02 1.02 3.60
CA ASP A 111 -2.81 0.06 4.68
C ASP A 111 -2.38 0.79 5.96
N GLN A 112 -2.90 0.33 7.11
CA GLN A 112 -2.58 0.85 8.46
C GLN A 112 -1.76 -0.15 9.28
N SER A 113 -1.59 -1.36 8.77
CA SER A 113 -0.88 -2.45 9.43
C SER A 113 0.54 -2.60 8.87
N ASN A 114 1.37 -3.38 9.58
CA ASN A 114 2.79 -3.74 9.35
C ASN A 114 3.83 -2.60 9.38
#